data_AF-A0A6C0DXT1-F1
#
_entry.id   AF-A0A6C0DXT1-F1
#
_cell.length_a   1.000
_cell.length_b   1.000
_cell.length_c   1.000
_cell.angle_alpha   90.00
_cell.angle_beta   90.00
_cell.angle_gamma   90.00
#
_symmetry.space_group_name_H-M   'P 1'
#
loop_
_entity.id
_entity.type
_entity.pdbx_description
1 polymer ?
#
loop_
_entity_poly.entity_id
_entity_poly.type
_entity_poly.pdbx_seq_one_letter_code
_entity_poly.pdbx_strand_id
1 'polypeptide(L)'
;MSDDSLKLYYNELTEYYKLKNKYEDIKQKKITELIGNKVIDYNQKKQTLAKYRPKCINCKADGGTIFTETPELFRATCGNSTKPCSLDLSIKRKKFVEINDKLMKSSTAIINYKKSIISTKLDFLFNYIEEEKAVELFETLKVQLNESQESYNNLVNLYNSITDNEELKALIFEKTNEFESNKKQYKDALDLFKSSGEIMYLIGAIEIHKTKLSVLGKELMNLKYKSCYVEKNNEDNYILFQNTYNIEDLIIEINDK
;
A
#
# COMPACT_ATOMS: atom_id res chain seq x y z
N MET A 1 -8.77 -4.70 8.90
CA MET A 1 -8.45 -6.15 8.92
C MET A 1 -7.47 -6.52 7.79
N SER A 2 -6.38 -5.77 7.61
CA SER A 2 -5.51 -5.86 6.42
C SER A 2 -4.02 -6.14 6.72
N ASP A 3 -3.55 -5.84 7.93
CA ASP A 3 -2.11 -5.81 8.21
C ASP A 3 -1.49 -7.23 8.32
N ASP A 4 -2.17 -8.17 9.00
CA ASP A 4 -1.66 -9.53 9.18
C ASP A 4 -1.61 -10.35 7.88
N SER A 5 -2.58 -10.16 6.97
CA SER A 5 -2.62 -10.84 5.67
C SER A 5 -1.51 -10.34 4.75
N LEU A 6 -1.25 -9.02 4.76
CA LEU A 6 -0.19 -8.43 3.95
C LEU A 6 1.20 -8.81 4.47
N LYS A 7 1.36 -8.86 5.80
CA LYS A 7 2.60 -9.34 6.44
C LYS A 7 2.88 -10.80 6.10
N LEU A 8 1.87 -11.67 6.09
CA LEU A 8 2.00 -13.06 5.66
C LEU A 8 2.46 -13.14 4.19
N TYR A 9 1.82 -12.37 3.30
CA TYR A 9 2.21 -12.31 1.89
C TYR A 9 3.68 -11.90 1.70
N TYR A 10 4.15 -10.86 2.39
CA TYR A 10 5.55 -10.43 2.30
C TYR A 10 6.51 -11.49 2.85
N ASN A 11 6.12 -12.23 3.88
CA ASN A 11 6.93 -13.33 4.41
C ASN A 11 7.06 -14.45 3.38
N GLU A 12 5.96 -14.90 2.77
CA GLU A 12 5.96 -15.92 1.71
C GLU A 12 6.81 -15.47 0.50
N LEU A 13 6.66 -14.21 0.09
CA LEU A 13 7.44 -13.63 -1.01
C LEU A 13 8.94 -13.58 -0.68
N THR A 14 9.27 -13.22 0.56
CA THR A 14 10.65 -13.22 1.07
C THR A 14 11.22 -14.63 1.05
N GLU A 15 10.46 -15.64 1.47
CA GLU A 15 10.88 -17.05 1.40
C GLU A 15 11.10 -17.51 -0.03
N TYR A 16 10.20 -17.16 -0.95
CA TYR A 16 10.36 -17.44 -2.37
C TYR A 16 11.68 -16.89 -2.92
N TYR A 17 11.96 -15.59 -2.69
CA TYR A 17 13.19 -14.97 -3.17
C TYR A 17 14.44 -15.48 -2.45
N LYS A 18 14.36 -15.87 -1.18
CA LYS A 18 15.46 -16.55 -0.48
C LYS A 18 15.80 -17.88 -1.15
N LEU A 19 14.80 -18.67 -1.51
CA LEU A 19 15.00 -19.95 -2.21
C LEU A 19 15.56 -19.73 -3.62
N LYS A 20 15.02 -18.77 -4.36
CA LYS A 20 15.49 -18.40 -5.70
C LYS A 20 16.95 -17.94 -5.67
N ASN A 21 17.30 -17.05 -4.73
CA ASN A 21 18.65 -16.53 -4.58
C ASN A 21 19.65 -17.67 -4.29
N LYS A 22 19.35 -18.55 -3.32
CA LYS A 22 20.20 -19.72 -3.04
C LYS A 22 20.41 -20.61 -4.26
N TYR A 23 19.38 -20.79 -5.09
CA TYR A 23 19.47 -21.59 -6.30
C TYR A 23 20.33 -20.92 -7.39
N GLU A 24 20.14 -19.61 -7.62
CA GLU A 24 20.96 -18.85 -8.57
C GLU A 24 22.41 -18.71 -8.09
N ASP A 25 22.68 -18.59 -6.79
CA ASP A 25 24.03 -18.57 -6.22
C ASP A 25 24.81 -19.85 -6.52
N ILE A 26 24.16 -21.02 -6.45
CA ILE A 26 24.78 -22.31 -6.80
C ILE A 26 25.19 -22.31 -8.27
N LYS A 27 24.30 -21.83 -9.14
CA LYS A 27 24.55 -21.71 -10.57
C LYS A 27 25.66 -20.70 -10.87
N GLN A 28 25.66 -19.55 -10.19
CA GLN A 28 26.65 -18.49 -10.35
C GLN A 28 28.04 -18.95 -9.90
N LYS A 29 28.15 -19.69 -8.79
CA LYS A 29 29.41 -20.30 -8.37
C LYS A 29 29.98 -21.22 -9.45
N LYS A 30 29.14 -22.03 -10.09
CA LYS A 30 29.58 -22.90 -11.18
C LYS A 30 30.03 -22.10 -12.41
N ILE A 31 29.34 -21.01 -12.72
CA ILE A 31 29.75 -20.09 -13.80
C ILE A 31 31.13 -19.50 -13.50
N THR A 32 31.34 -18.96 -12.29
CA THR A 32 32.63 -18.37 -11.89
C THR A 32 33.77 -19.40 -11.93
N GLU A 33 33.53 -20.63 -11.46
CA GLU A 33 34.47 -21.75 -11.55
C GLU A 33 34.88 -22.04 -13.01
N LEU A 34 33.90 -22.12 -13.91
CA LEU A 34 34.16 -22.36 -15.33
C LEU A 34 34.90 -21.18 -16.00
N ILE A 35 34.57 -19.94 -15.65
CA ILE A 35 35.25 -18.75 -16.17
C ILE A 35 36.72 -18.74 -15.74
N GLY A 36 37.01 -19.01 -14.46
CA GLY A 36 38.36 -19.01 -13.90
C GLY A 36 39.26 -20.14 -14.43
N ASN A 37 38.69 -21.19 -15.02
CA ASN A 37 39.46 -22.28 -15.61
C ASN A 37 40.08 -21.84 -16.96
N LYS A 38 41.41 -21.76 -17.01
CA LYS A 38 42.19 -21.36 -18.21
C LYS A 38 42.47 -22.51 -19.18
N VAL A 39 42.15 -23.75 -18.81
CA VAL A 39 42.47 -24.96 -19.59
C VAL A 39 41.41 -25.25 -20.65
N ILE A 40 40.14 -24.90 -20.38
CA ILE A 40 39.01 -25.17 -21.28
C ILE A 40 38.68 -23.93 -22.12
N ASP A 41 38.41 -24.16 -23.41
CA ASP A 41 38.00 -23.09 -24.34
C ASP A 41 36.59 -22.57 -24.02
N TYR A 42 36.29 -21.35 -24.46
CA TYR A 42 34.99 -20.70 -24.27
C TYR A 42 33.81 -21.57 -24.75
N ASN A 43 33.95 -22.26 -25.88
CA ASN A 43 32.89 -23.14 -26.39
C ASN A 43 32.63 -24.33 -25.47
N GLN A 44 33.69 -24.90 -24.89
CA GLN A 44 33.59 -26.01 -23.93
C GLN A 44 32.96 -25.55 -22.60
N LYS A 45 33.25 -24.32 -22.15
CA LYS A 45 32.59 -23.70 -20.99
C LYS A 45 31.08 -23.59 -21.20
N LYS A 46 30.66 -23.09 -22.37
CA LYS A 46 29.24 -22.95 -22.73
C LYS A 46 28.52 -24.29 -22.76
N GLN A 47 29.13 -25.32 -23.36
CA GLN A 47 28.57 -26.68 -23.39
C GLN A 47 28.45 -27.29 -21.99
N THR A 48 29.46 -27.10 -21.14
CA THR A 48 29.47 -27.62 -19.76
C THR A 48 28.38 -26.96 -18.92
N LEU A 49 28.22 -25.65 -19.04
CA LEU A 49 27.15 -24.91 -18.36
C LEU A 49 25.76 -25.32 -18.86
N ALA A 50 25.60 -25.55 -20.17
CA ALA A 50 24.33 -25.98 -20.74
C ALA A 50 23.88 -27.37 -20.23
N LYS A 51 24.84 -28.26 -19.93
CA LYS A 51 24.58 -29.58 -19.32
C LYS A 51 24.41 -29.50 -17.80
N TYR A 52 24.93 -28.47 -17.15
CA TYR A 52 24.80 -28.28 -15.72
C TYR A 52 23.33 -28.01 -15.36
N ARG A 53 22.80 -28.84 -14.47
CA ARG A 53 21.49 -28.67 -13.85
C ARG A 53 21.71 -28.68 -12.34
N PRO A 54 21.55 -27.53 -11.65
CA PRO A 54 21.61 -27.51 -10.21
C PRO A 54 20.55 -28.46 -9.63
N LYS A 55 20.87 -29.10 -8.51
CA LYS A 55 19.94 -29.98 -7.80
C LYS A 55 18.83 -29.18 -7.14
N CYS A 56 17.70 -29.82 -6.86
CA CYS A 56 16.59 -29.17 -6.17
C CYS A 56 17.05 -28.59 -4.82
N ILE A 57 16.65 -27.35 -4.51
CA ILE A 57 17.08 -26.65 -3.30
C ILE A 57 16.61 -27.35 -2.01
N ASN A 58 15.47 -28.04 -2.06
CA ASN A 58 14.87 -28.72 -0.90
C ASN A 58 15.38 -30.16 -0.76
N CYS A 59 15.18 -31.01 -1.77
CA CYS A 59 15.49 -32.44 -1.67
C CYS A 59 16.82 -32.88 -2.30
N LYS A 60 17.56 -31.96 -2.93
CA LYS A 60 18.82 -32.24 -3.65
C LYS A 60 18.70 -33.31 -4.75
N ALA A 61 17.48 -33.58 -5.25
CA ALA A 61 17.26 -34.50 -6.35
C ALA A 61 17.60 -33.86 -7.71
N ASP A 62 17.86 -34.72 -8.69
CA ASP A 62 18.07 -34.33 -10.09
C ASP A 62 16.75 -33.86 -10.71
N GLY A 63 16.81 -32.83 -11.55
CA GLY A 63 15.64 -32.10 -12.06
C GLY A 63 15.54 -30.65 -11.54
N GLY A 64 16.26 -30.32 -10.46
CA GLY A 64 16.39 -28.94 -9.98
C GLY A 64 15.14 -28.37 -9.33
N THR A 65 15.13 -27.06 -9.12
CA THR A 65 13.95 -26.30 -8.69
C THR A 65 13.49 -25.43 -9.86
N ILE A 66 12.20 -25.51 -10.17
CA ILE A 66 11.56 -24.74 -11.23
C ILE A 66 10.93 -23.52 -10.57
N PHE A 67 11.40 -22.33 -10.96
CA PHE A 67 10.81 -21.06 -10.58
C PHE A 67 10.01 -20.51 -11.76
N THR A 68 8.73 -20.22 -11.56
CA THR A 68 7.83 -19.66 -12.56
C THR A 68 7.33 -18.31 -12.07
N GLU A 69 7.52 -17.28 -12.88
CA GLU A 69 7.10 -15.91 -12.58
C GLU A 69 6.21 -15.43 -13.72
N THR A 70 4.93 -15.32 -13.45
CA THR A 70 3.95 -14.70 -14.36
C THR A 70 3.44 -13.40 -13.74
N PRO A 71 2.72 -12.55 -14.49
CA PRO A 71 2.07 -11.36 -13.93
C PRO A 71 1.08 -11.65 -12.79
N GLU A 72 0.62 -12.90 -12.67
CA GLU A 72 -0.40 -13.32 -11.71
C GLU A 72 0.17 -14.14 -10.56
N LEU A 73 1.30 -14.84 -10.75
CA LEU A 73 1.80 -15.76 -9.74
C LEU A 73 3.33 -15.88 -9.69
N PHE A 74 3.82 -16.17 -8.49
CA PHE A 74 5.15 -16.74 -8.25
C PHE A 74 4.96 -18.21 -7.85
N ARG A 75 5.71 -19.12 -8.49
CA ARG A 75 5.67 -20.53 -8.15
C ARG A 75 7.07 -21.12 -8.08
N ALA A 76 7.35 -21.89 -7.04
CA ALA A 76 8.57 -22.68 -6.91
C ALA A 76 8.21 -24.15 -6.67
N THR A 77 8.58 -25.01 -7.61
CA THR A 77 8.31 -26.45 -7.55
C THR A 77 9.55 -27.30 -7.75
N CYS A 78 9.54 -28.53 -7.22
CA CYS A 78 10.57 -29.52 -7.53
C CYS A 78 10.45 -29.98 -8.99
N GLY A 79 11.56 -29.95 -9.75
CA GLY A 79 11.61 -30.38 -11.15
C GLY A 79 11.85 -31.89 -11.35
N ASN A 80 11.88 -32.69 -10.28
CA ASN A 80 12.03 -34.14 -10.41
C ASN A 80 10.69 -34.79 -10.76
N SER A 81 10.56 -35.29 -12.00
CA SER A 81 9.34 -35.95 -12.49
C SER A 81 9.08 -37.33 -11.88
N THR A 82 10.09 -38.01 -11.33
CA THR A 82 9.96 -39.39 -10.81
C THR A 82 9.61 -39.45 -9.33
N LYS A 83 10.22 -38.58 -8.52
CA LYS A 83 9.96 -38.47 -7.08
C LYS A 83 10.05 -36.99 -6.65
N PRO A 84 9.02 -36.18 -6.94
CA PRO A 84 9.00 -34.79 -6.52
C PRO A 84 8.99 -34.71 -4.99
N CYS A 85 9.69 -33.73 -4.42
CA CYS A 85 9.58 -33.43 -3.00
C CYS A 85 8.40 -32.49 -2.72
N SER A 86 8.10 -32.26 -1.44
CA SER A 86 7.02 -31.37 -0.97
C SER A 86 7.24 -29.87 -1.22
N LEU A 87 8.20 -29.50 -2.08
CA LEU A 87 8.40 -28.11 -2.48
C LEU A 87 7.35 -27.74 -3.54
N ASP A 88 6.25 -27.12 -3.11
CA ASP A 88 5.25 -26.47 -3.97
C ASP A 88 4.82 -25.17 -3.29
N LEU A 89 5.58 -24.10 -3.54
CA LEU A 89 5.25 -22.75 -3.08
C LEU A 89 4.53 -22.04 -4.21
N SER A 90 3.30 -21.57 -3.97
CA SER A 90 2.52 -20.82 -4.94
C SER A 90 1.94 -19.56 -4.29
N ILE A 91 2.33 -18.40 -4.80
CA ILE A 91 1.99 -17.09 -4.27
C ILE A 91 1.31 -16.29 -5.37
N LYS A 92 0.05 -15.90 -5.16
CA LYS A 92 -0.66 -14.99 -6.08
C LYS A 92 -0.12 -13.59 -5.93
N ARG A 93 0.20 -12.92 -7.05
CA ARG A 93 0.67 -11.54 -7.04
C ARG A 93 -0.46 -10.60 -6.67
N LYS A 94 -0.25 -9.84 -5.60
CA LYS A 94 -1.11 -8.71 -5.24
C LYS A 94 -0.84 -7.54 -6.18
N LYS A 95 -1.90 -6.84 -6.61
CA LYS A 95 -1.81 -5.64 -7.44
C LYS A 95 -2.16 -4.43 -6.57
N PHE A 96 -1.44 -3.34 -6.77
CA PHE A 96 -1.65 -2.11 -6.02
C PHE A 96 -1.87 -0.95 -6.98
N VAL A 97 -2.73 0.00 -6.60
CA VAL A 97 -2.98 1.23 -7.35
C VAL A 97 -3.11 2.39 -6.40
N GLU A 98 -2.78 3.58 -6.88
CA GLU A 98 -3.07 4.81 -6.18
C GLU A 98 -4.57 5.17 -6.33
N ILE A 99 -5.20 5.62 -5.24
CA ILE A 99 -6.65 5.86 -5.19
C ILE A 99 -7.09 6.96 -6.17
N ASN A 100 -6.36 8.08 -6.26
CA ASN A 100 -6.71 9.17 -7.18
C ASN A 100 -6.68 8.73 -8.64
N ASP A 101 -5.68 7.94 -9.04
CA ASP A 101 -5.60 7.37 -10.38
C ASP A 101 -6.82 6.49 -10.69
N LYS A 102 -7.24 5.67 -9.73
CA LYS A 102 -8.41 4.80 -9.89
C LYS A 102 -9.71 5.63 -9.92
N LEU A 103 -9.84 6.65 -9.08
CA LEU A 103 -10.97 7.58 -9.08
C LEU A 103 -11.11 8.29 -10.43
N MET A 104 -10.01 8.79 -10.99
CA MET A 104 -10.00 9.47 -12.30
C MET A 104 -10.42 8.53 -13.42
N LYS A 105 -9.90 7.30 -13.44
CA LYS A 105 -10.30 6.27 -14.42
C LYS A 105 -11.79 5.91 -14.28
N SER A 106 -12.26 5.73 -13.05
CA SER A 106 -13.66 5.37 -12.78
C SER A 106 -14.62 6.51 -13.14
N SER A 107 -14.26 7.76 -12.85
CA SER A 107 -15.02 8.95 -13.26
C SER A 107 -15.12 9.05 -14.79
N THR A 108 -13.99 8.82 -15.48
CA THR A 108 -13.95 8.80 -16.94
C THR A 108 -14.85 7.70 -17.52
N ALA A 109 -14.83 6.50 -16.94
CA ALA A 109 -15.69 5.40 -17.34
C ALA A 109 -17.18 5.75 -17.17
N ILE A 110 -17.57 6.32 -16.02
CA ILE A 110 -18.94 6.79 -15.76
C ILE A 110 -19.39 7.81 -16.81
N ILE A 111 -18.54 8.79 -17.14
CA ILE A 111 -18.83 9.79 -18.17
C ILE A 111 -19.03 9.11 -19.54
N ASN A 112 -18.18 8.14 -19.89
CA ASN A 112 -18.29 7.42 -21.15
C ASN A 112 -19.56 6.58 -21.22
N TYR A 113 -19.94 5.85 -20.16
CA TYR A 113 -21.21 5.12 -20.13
C TYR A 113 -22.41 6.05 -20.26
N LYS A 114 -22.40 7.22 -19.59
CA LYS A 114 -23.44 8.24 -19.75
C LYS A 114 -23.53 8.73 -21.19
N LYS A 115 -22.38 8.99 -21.84
CA LYS A 115 -22.33 9.38 -23.26
C LYS A 115 -22.89 8.27 -24.15
N SER A 116 -22.47 7.02 -23.97
CA SER A 116 -22.98 5.88 -24.73
C SER A 116 -24.48 5.71 -24.58
N ILE A 117 -25.02 5.87 -23.37
CA ILE A 117 -26.47 5.84 -23.13
C ILE A 117 -27.19 6.95 -23.92
N ILE A 118 -26.65 8.18 -23.90
CA ILE A 118 -27.23 9.29 -24.66
C ILE A 118 -27.17 8.99 -26.17
N SER A 119 -26.04 8.51 -26.68
CA SER A 119 -25.89 8.13 -28.08
C SER A 119 -26.89 7.04 -28.48
N THR A 120 -27.03 5.95 -27.70
CA THR A 120 -28.00 4.89 -27.97
C THR A 120 -29.43 5.41 -28.00
N LYS A 121 -29.80 6.35 -27.10
CA LYS A 121 -31.12 6.99 -27.12
C LYS A 121 -31.35 7.83 -28.37
N LEU A 122 -30.34 8.57 -28.82
CA LEU A 122 -30.41 9.37 -30.04
C LEU A 122 -30.48 8.47 -31.27
N ASP A 123 -29.67 7.41 -31.31
CA ASP A 123 -29.66 6.44 -32.40
C ASP A 123 -31.04 5.80 -32.57
N PHE A 124 -31.70 5.45 -31.46
CA PHE A 124 -33.07 4.96 -31.49
C PHE A 124 -34.07 6.04 -31.94
N LEU A 125 -33.99 7.27 -31.41
CA LEU A 125 -34.90 8.37 -31.76
C LEU A 125 -34.86 8.72 -33.25
N PHE A 126 -33.68 8.62 -33.88
CA PHE A 126 -33.49 8.88 -35.31
C PHE A 126 -33.60 7.61 -36.17
N ASN A 127 -34.06 6.49 -35.60
CA ASN A 127 -34.25 5.20 -36.26
C ASN A 127 -32.97 4.63 -36.91
N TYR A 128 -31.78 4.92 -36.36
CA TYR A 128 -30.52 4.28 -36.75
C TYR A 128 -30.38 2.86 -36.16
N ILE A 129 -31.12 2.54 -35.10
CA ILE A 129 -31.19 1.22 -34.48
C ILE A 129 -32.63 0.82 -34.19
N GLU A 130 -32.88 -0.49 -34.17
CA GLU A 130 -34.17 -1.07 -33.83
C GLU A 130 -34.41 -1.06 -32.31
N GLU A 131 -35.69 -1.08 -31.90
CA GLU A 131 -36.10 -1.00 -30.49
C GLU A 131 -35.51 -2.12 -29.63
N GLU A 132 -35.58 -3.38 -30.10
CA GLU A 132 -35.06 -4.54 -29.37
C GLU A 132 -33.57 -4.38 -29.04
N LYS A 133 -32.78 -3.95 -30.04
CA LYS A 133 -31.34 -3.69 -29.89
C LYS A 133 -31.06 -2.48 -29.01
N ALA A 134 -31.89 -1.43 -29.07
CA ALA A 134 -31.77 -0.26 -28.22
C ALA A 134 -32.00 -0.61 -26.74
N VAL A 135 -33.00 -1.46 -26.46
CA VAL A 135 -33.31 -1.93 -25.10
C VAL A 135 -32.17 -2.79 -24.53
N GLU A 136 -31.64 -3.74 -25.30
CA GLU A 136 -30.51 -4.59 -24.87
C GLU A 136 -29.27 -3.76 -24.51
N LEU A 137 -28.89 -2.82 -25.39
CA LEU A 137 -27.76 -1.93 -25.16
C LEU A 137 -27.98 -1.03 -23.95
N PHE A 138 -29.19 -0.50 -23.79
CA PHE A 138 -29.52 0.38 -22.67
C PHE A 138 -29.43 -0.35 -21.32
N GLU A 139 -30.00 -1.55 -21.21
CA GLU A 139 -29.93 -2.33 -19.96
C GLU A 139 -28.48 -2.73 -19.63
N THR A 140 -27.70 -3.15 -20.63
CA THR A 140 -26.27 -3.47 -20.44
C THR A 140 -25.48 -2.26 -19.94
N LEU A 141 -25.62 -1.10 -20.60
CA LEU A 141 -24.94 0.13 -20.22
C LEU A 141 -25.38 0.64 -18.84
N LYS A 142 -26.64 0.45 -18.49
CA LYS A 142 -27.18 0.84 -17.18
C LYS A 142 -26.59 0.00 -16.05
N VAL A 143 -26.44 -1.31 -16.24
CA VAL A 143 -25.75 -2.19 -15.29
C VAL A 143 -24.29 -1.74 -15.11
N GLN A 144 -23.55 -1.58 -16.21
CA GLN A 144 -22.15 -1.15 -16.18
C GLN A 144 -21.96 0.23 -15.52
N LEU A 145 -22.88 1.16 -15.78
CA LEU A 145 -22.89 2.48 -15.16
C LEU A 145 -23.11 2.38 -13.64
N ASN A 146 -24.09 1.60 -13.20
CA ASN A 146 -24.41 1.43 -11.78
C ASN A 146 -23.24 0.79 -11.02
N GLU A 147 -22.67 -0.30 -11.55
CA GLU A 147 -21.49 -0.97 -10.97
C GLU A 147 -20.29 -0.02 -10.87
N SER A 148 -20.04 0.77 -11.93
CA SER A 148 -18.96 1.76 -11.94
C SER A 148 -19.20 2.90 -10.95
N GLN A 149 -20.45 3.32 -10.78
CA GLN A 149 -20.84 4.37 -9.84
C GLN A 149 -20.69 3.88 -8.39
N GLU A 150 -21.10 2.65 -8.09
CA GLU A 150 -20.91 2.04 -6.78
C GLU A 150 -19.42 1.92 -6.45
N SER A 151 -18.61 1.40 -7.38
CA SER A 151 -17.16 1.32 -7.21
C SER A 151 -16.54 2.70 -6.99
N TYR A 152 -16.98 3.72 -7.72
CA TYR A 152 -16.50 5.10 -7.54
C TYR A 152 -16.85 5.64 -6.15
N ASN A 153 -18.10 5.48 -5.71
CA ASN A 153 -18.55 5.95 -4.41
C ASN A 153 -17.76 5.27 -3.27
N ASN A 154 -17.50 3.96 -3.39
CA ASN A 154 -16.69 3.22 -2.42
C ASN A 154 -15.25 3.76 -2.35
N LEU A 155 -14.65 4.09 -3.50
CA LEU A 155 -13.32 4.70 -3.56
C LEU A 155 -13.30 6.11 -2.95
N VAL A 156 -14.34 6.92 -3.18
CA VAL A 156 -14.46 8.25 -2.57
C VAL A 156 -14.58 8.16 -1.06
N ASN A 157 -15.40 7.24 -0.55
CA ASN A 157 -15.54 7.01 0.89
C ASN A 157 -14.21 6.57 1.51
N LEU A 158 -13.48 5.67 0.84
CA LEU A 158 -12.16 5.24 1.29
C LEU A 158 -11.16 6.40 1.29
N TYR A 159 -11.12 7.19 0.22
CA TYR A 159 -10.28 8.38 0.12
C TYR A 159 -10.57 9.36 1.28
N ASN A 160 -11.83 9.70 1.50
CA ASN A 160 -12.25 10.60 2.58
C ASN A 160 -11.92 10.03 3.96
N SER A 161 -12.00 8.71 4.15
CA SER A 161 -11.61 8.09 5.44
C SER A 161 -10.13 8.27 5.78
N ILE A 162 -9.28 8.49 4.76
CA ILE A 162 -7.84 8.71 4.88
C ILE A 162 -7.52 10.21 4.96
N THR A 163 -8.11 11.02 4.09
CA THR A 163 -7.76 12.44 3.93
C THR A 163 -8.63 13.38 4.76
N ASP A 164 -9.90 13.04 4.95
CA ASP A 164 -10.92 13.93 5.52
C ASP A 164 -11.85 13.23 6.54
N ASN A 165 -11.24 12.49 7.48
CA ASN A 165 -11.99 11.69 8.44
C ASN A 165 -12.75 12.57 9.46
N GLU A 166 -14.08 12.63 9.36
CA GLU A 166 -14.94 13.44 10.24
C GLU A 166 -14.88 13.02 11.71
N GLU A 167 -14.84 11.71 11.99
CA GLU A 167 -14.78 11.20 13.37
C GLU A 167 -13.46 11.61 14.04
N LEU A 168 -12.34 11.49 13.31
CA LEU A 168 -11.03 11.92 13.78
C LEU A 168 -11.00 13.45 14.01
N LYS A 169 -11.62 14.24 13.11
CA LYS A 169 -11.73 15.69 13.30
C LYS A 169 -12.52 16.05 14.55
N ALA A 170 -13.63 15.36 14.81
CA ALA A 170 -14.43 15.57 16.02
C ALA A 170 -13.62 15.27 17.29
N LEU A 171 -12.88 14.15 17.30
CA LEU A 171 -12.01 13.79 18.41
C LEU A 171 -10.87 14.80 18.63
N ILE A 172 -10.23 15.26 17.55
CA ILE A 172 -9.19 16.30 17.61
C ILE A 172 -9.78 17.59 18.18
N PHE A 173 -11.00 17.96 17.79
CA PHE A 173 -11.67 19.15 18.28
C PHE A 173 -11.95 19.06 19.78
N GLU A 174 -12.51 17.95 20.26
CA GLU A 174 -12.74 17.70 21.68
C GLU A 174 -11.45 17.81 22.50
N LYS A 175 -10.39 17.12 22.08
CA LYS A 175 -9.08 17.13 22.75
C LYS A 175 -8.42 18.50 22.71
N THR A 176 -8.65 19.28 21.65
CA THR A 176 -8.15 20.66 21.56
C THR A 176 -8.85 21.56 22.57
N ASN A 177 -10.16 21.40 22.75
CA ASN A 177 -10.91 22.15 23.77
C ASN A 177 -10.46 21.79 25.20
N GLU A 178 -10.22 20.50 25.45
CA GLU A 178 -9.66 20.03 26.73
C GLU A 178 -8.27 20.65 26.99
N PHE A 179 -7.41 20.68 25.96
CA PHE A 179 -6.10 21.31 26.04
C PHE A 179 -6.18 22.81 26.34
N GLU A 180 -7.04 23.57 25.65
CA GLU A 180 -7.22 25.01 25.88
C GLU A 180 -7.80 25.29 27.27
N SER A 181 -8.71 24.45 27.78
CA SER A 181 -9.21 24.56 29.17
C SER A 181 -8.10 24.38 30.20
N ASN A 182 -7.26 23.34 30.04
CA ASN A 182 -6.11 23.11 30.92
C ASN A 182 -5.06 24.23 30.80
N LYS A 183 -4.88 24.80 29.61
CA LYS A 183 -3.96 25.92 29.37
C LYS A 183 -4.45 27.20 30.05
N LYS A 184 -5.77 27.41 30.10
CA LYS A 184 -6.38 28.48 30.89
C LYS A 184 -6.13 28.27 32.39
N GLN A 185 -6.41 27.07 32.92
CA GLN A 185 -6.13 26.76 34.34
C GLN A 185 -4.65 26.95 34.71
N TYR A 186 -3.74 26.54 33.83
CA TYR A 186 -2.31 26.77 33.97
C TYR A 186 -1.98 28.27 34.05
N LYS A 187 -2.54 29.06 33.14
CA LYS A 187 -2.34 30.51 33.11
C LYS A 187 -2.89 31.18 34.37
N ASP A 188 -4.09 30.82 34.79
CA ASP A 188 -4.74 31.36 35.97
C ASP A 188 -3.92 31.05 37.24
N ALA A 189 -3.35 29.84 37.36
CA ALA A 189 -2.45 29.47 38.46
C ALA A 189 -1.15 30.29 38.45
N LEU A 190 -0.57 30.57 37.27
CA LEU A 190 0.60 31.45 37.17
C LEU A 190 0.28 32.89 37.54
N ASP A 191 -0.89 33.40 37.15
CA ASP A 191 -1.29 34.76 37.47
C ASP A 191 -1.57 34.91 38.98
N LEU A 192 -2.18 33.90 39.63
CA LEU A 192 -2.30 33.84 41.09
C LEU A 192 -0.94 33.82 41.80
N PHE A 193 0.03 33.06 41.28
CA PHE A 193 1.40 33.07 41.80
C PHE A 193 2.04 34.47 41.71
N LYS A 194 1.90 35.16 40.56
CA LYS A 194 2.44 36.52 40.38
C LYS A 194 1.83 37.53 41.36
N SER A 195 0.54 37.40 41.66
CA SER A 195 -0.17 38.33 42.54
C SER A 195 0.02 38.03 44.03
N SER A 196 0.10 36.76 44.43
CA SER A 196 0.20 36.34 45.84
C SER A 196 1.63 36.08 46.32
N GLY A 197 2.53 35.67 45.43
CA GLY A 197 3.87 35.16 45.76
C GLY A 197 3.86 33.73 46.34
N GLU A 198 2.69 33.08 46.46
CA GLU A 198 2.58 31.77 47.11
C GLU A 198 3.02 30.62 46.20
N ILE A 199 4.08 29.91 46.61
CA ILE A 199 4.73 28.84 45.84
C ILE A 199 3.75 27.70 45.47
N MET A 200 2.69 27.47 46.25
CA MET A 200 1.72 26.41 45.97
C MET A 200 1.04 26.56 44.60
N TYR A 201 0.78 27.79 44.15
CA TYR A 201 0.19 28.02 42.82
C TYR A 201 1.18 27.73 41.69
N LEU A 202 2.48 27.96 41.92
CA LEU A 202 3.54 27.58 40.99
C LEU A 202 3.67 26.06 40.87
N ILE A 203 3.62 25.34 42.00
CA ILE A 203 3.61 23.86 42.00
C ILE A 203 2.39 23.35 41.23
N GLY A 204 1.19 23.89 41.51
CA GLY A 204 -0.03 23.54 40.79
C GLY A 204 0.06 23.80 39.28
N ALA A 205 0.63 24.93 38.86
CA ALA A 205 0.86 25.23 37.45
C ALA A 205 1.81 24.20 36.80
N ILE A 206 2.95 23.90 37.42
CA ILE A 206 3.90 22.90 36.92
C ILE A 206 3.24 21.53 36.81
N GLU A 207 2.41 21.15 37.78
CA GLU A 207 1.70 19.89 37.78
C GLU A 207 0.67 19.80 36.65
N ILE A 208 -0.12 20.86 36.40
CA ILE A 208 -1.02 20.94 35.25
C ILE A 208 -0.24 20.80 33.94
N HIS A 209 0.92 21.46 33.83
CA HIS A 209 1.74 21.35 32.63
C HIS A 209 2.23 19.91 32.42
N LYS A 210 2.81 19.30 33.45
CA LYS A 210 3.44 17.98 33.34
C LYS A 210 2.43 16.87 33.11
N THR A 211 1.33 16.88 33.85
CA THR A 211 0.35 15.78 33.87
C THR A 211 -0.72 15.91 32.80
N LYS A 212 -1.12 17.14 32.45
CA LYS A 212 -2.19 17.39 31.48
C LYS A 212 -1.63 17.91 30.16
N LEU A 213 -1.07 19.12 30.14
CA LEU A 213 -0.71 19.78 28.87
C LEU A 213 0.35 19.01 28.07
N SER A 214 1.40 18.49 28.71
CA SER A 214 2.43 17.73 27.99
C SER A 214 1.90 16.43 27.41
N VAL A 215 1.03 15.74 28.15
CA VAL A 215 0.43 14.47 27.72
C VAL A 215 -0.58 14.73 26.59
N LEU A 216 -1.56 15.60 26.82
CA LEU A 216 -2.56 15.98 25.80
C LEU A 216 -1.91 16.59 24.55
N GLY A 217 -0.83 17.37 24.70
CA GLY A 217 -0.11 17.95 23.56
C GLY A 217 0.51 16.87 22.66
N LYS A 218 1.11 15.83 23.26
CA LYS A 218 1.63 14.68 22.51
C LYS A 218 0.51 13.86 21.87
N GLU A 219 -0.57 13.62 22.59
CA GLU A 219 -1.75 12.94 22.05
C GLU A 219 -2.33 13.69 20.84
N LEU A 220 -2.53 15.00 20.96
CA LEU A 220 -3.00 15.84 19.86
C LEU A 220 -2.05 15.82 18.67
N MET A 221 -0.74 15.81 18.90
CA MET A 221 0.23 15.72 17.81
C MET A 221 0.11 14.39 17.05
N ASN A 222 0.00 13.27 17.79
CA ASN A 222 -0.15 11.94 17.22
C ASN A 222 -1.50 11.72 16.54
N LEU A 223 -2.56 12.40 17.01
CA LEU A 223 -3.88 12.37 16.38
C LEU A 223 -3.93 13.20 15.11
N LYS A 224 -3.28 14.36 15.09
CA LYS A 224 -3.30 15.28 13.94
C LYS A 224 -2.39 14.82 12.81
N TYR A 225 -1.23 14.25 13.14
CA TYR A 225 -0.17 14.00 12.16
C TYR A 225 0.30 12.56 12.22
N LYS A 226 0.26 11.91 11.07
CA LYS A 226 0.86 10.59 10.87
C LYS A 226 2.39 10.66 10.83
N SER A 227 2.94 11.72 10.22
CA SER A 227 4.38 11.99 10.19
C SER A 227 4.68 13.46 10.41
N CYS A 228 5.71 13.73 11.23
CA CYS A 228 6.17 15.07 11.58
C CYS A 228 7.69 15.07 11.61
N TYR A 229 8.33 15.85 10.74
CA TYR A 229 9.79 15.91 10.63
C TYR A 229 10.27 17.26 10.11
N VAL A 230 11.56 17.56 10.33
CA VAL A 230 12.19 18.79 9.85
C VAL A 230 13.18 18.43 8.76
N GLU A 231 13.09 19.12 7.63
CA GLU A 231 14.04 18.99 6.52
C GLU A 231 14.79 20.30 6.31
N LYS A 232 16.07 20.21 5.95
CA LYS A 232 16.90 21.36 5.64
C LYS A 232 16.91 21.58 4.14
N ASN A 233 16.54 22.78 3.69
CA ASN A 233 16.54 23.10 2.26
C ASN A 233 17.95 23.48 1.76
N ASN A 234 18.07 23.69 0.44
CA ASN A 234 19.33 24.05 -0.23
C ASN A 234 19.87 25.45 0.17
N GLU A 235 19.08 26.25 0.89
CA GLU A 235 19.41 27.61 1.34
C GLU A 235 19.68 27.67 2.84
N ASP A 236 19.98 26.52 3.46
CA ASP A 236 20.22 26.37 4.90
C ASP A 236 19.00 26.68 5.81
N ASN A 237 17.80 26.78 5.26
CA ASN A 237 16.56 26.96 6.03
C ASN A 237 15.98 25.61 6.49
N TYR A 238 15.39 25.58 7.69
CA TYR A 238 14.71 24.41 8.24
C TYR A 238 13.20 24.52 8.03
N ILE A 239 12.60 23.52 7.39
CA ILE A 239 11.17 23.46 7.10
C ILE A 239 10.55 22.30 7.90
N LEU A 240 9.49 22.60 8.64
CA LEU A 240 8.71 21.61 9.37
C LEU A 240 7.62 21.03 8.45
N PHE A 241 7.64 19.71 8.28
CA PHE A 241 6.61 18.94 7.58
C PHE A 241 5.69 18.28 8.60
N GLN A 242 4.38 18.44 8.40
CA GLN A 242 3.33 17.90 9.27
C GLN A 242 2.26 17.25 8.41
N ASN A 243 2.41 15.97 8.11
CA ASN A 243 1.52 15.26 7.22
C ASN A 243 0.42 14.55 8.01
N THR A 244 -0.84 14.79 7.63
CA THR A 244 -2.01 14.15 8.22
C THR A 244 -2.15 12.69 7.79
N TYR A 245 -1.68 12.37 6.58
CA TYR A 245 -1.57 11.03 6.02
C TYR A 245 -0.27 10.91 5.20
N ASN A 246 0.19 9.70 4.94
CA ASN A 246 1.32 9.44 4.05
C ASN A 246 0.81 9.07 2.65
N ILE A 247 1.63 9.31 1.61
CA ILE A 247 1.29 8.93 0.23
C ILE A 247 1.02 7.42 0.12
N GLU A 248 1.72 6.60 0.91
CA GLU A 248 1.52 5.15 0.97
C GLU A 248 0.10 4.77 1.45
N ASP A 249 -0.53 5.61 2.28
CA ASP A 249 -1.90 5.36 2.75
C ASP A 249 -2.91 5.47 1.59
N LEU A 250 -2.55 6.15 0.49
CA LEU A 250 -3.36 6.26 -0.73
C LEU A 250 -3.16 5.09 -1.70
N ILE A 251 -2.31 4.12 -1.37
CA ILE A 251 -2.07 2.94 -2.20
C ILE A 251 -2.97 1.81 -1.70
N ILE A 252 -3.85 1.32 -2.58
CA ILE A 252 -4.80 0.25 -2.26
C ILE A 252 -4.54 -1.01 -3.06
N GLU A 253 -4.77 -2.16 -2.43
CA GLU A 253 -4.75 -3.46 -3.09
C GLU A 253 -6.00 -3.60 -3.97
N ILE A 254 -5.81 -3.91 -5.26
CA ILE A 254 -6.91 -4.27 -6.16
C ILE A 254 -7.06 -5.78 -6.14
N ASN A 255 -8.25 -6.23 -5.78
CA ASN A 255 -8.71 -7.57 -6.08
C ASN A 255 -9.38 -7.54 -7.45
N ASP A 256 -8.66 -7.87 -8.51
CA ASP A 256 -9.29 -8.18 -9.79
C ASP A 256 -10.12 -9.45 -9.56
N LYS A 257 -11.45 -9.31 -9.53
CA LYS A 257 -12.37 -10.44 -9.72
C LYS A 257 -12.53 -10.72 -11.19
#